data_AF-R1DJA4-F1
#
_entry.id   AF-R1DJA4-F1
#
_cell.length_a   1.000
_cell.length_b   1.000
_cell.length_c   1.000
_cell.angle_alpha   90.00
_cell.angle_beta   90.00
_cell.angle_gamma   90.00
#
_symmetry.space_group_name_H-M   'P 1'
#
loop_
_entity.id
_entity.type
_entity.pdbx_description
1 polymer ?
#
loop_
_entity_poly.entity_id
_entity_poly.type
_entity_poly.pdbx_seq_one_letter_code
_entity_poly.pdbx_strand_id
1 'polypeptide(L)'
;PQSLSESVLQKTVRFCYHAFNFATGYNHADPPTSSIGYRLIILESVAGVPGMLGGMFRHFRSLRQLQRDHGFIFTLLEEAENERMHLIVCMDFFEAGPVTRLVVSAGQVAMTPFLASLYLIRPQLLHRFVGYLEETAVHTYTNIVHTTETPGTRLHAAWHATLAPAEAIEYWKLPSDARWVDCLKRMLADESHHRDVNHAMASMTDEQLLGESNPFI
;
A
#
# COMPACT_ATOMS: atom_id res chain seq x y z
N PRO A 1 -13.31 13.45 -2.00
CA PRO A 1 -12.73 14.78 -1.76
C PRO A 1 -13.74 15.82 -1.26
N GLN A 2 -13.42 16.48 -0.14
CA GLN A 2 -14.19 17.57 0.47
C GLN A 2 -13.58 18.96 0.21
N SER A 3 -12.34 19.03 -0.27
CA SER A 3 -11.64 20.29 -0.57
C SER A 3 -10.98 20.29 -1.95
N LEU A 4 -10.49 21.46 -2.36
CA LEU A 4 -9.70 21.60 -3.59
C LEU A 4 -8.41 20.80 -3.53
N SER A 5 -7.68 20.84 -2.40
CA SER A 5 -6.43 20.09 -2.24
C SER A 5 -6.66 18.59 -2.34
N GLU A 6 -7.71 18.07 -1.68
CA GLU A 6 -8.06 16.65 -1.80
C GLU A 6 -8.47 16.27 -3.23
N SER A 7 -9.18 17.15 -3.93
CA SER A 7 -9.55 16.93 -5.34
C SER A 7 -8.33 16.88 -6.25
N VAL A 8 -7.33 17.73 -5.99
CA VAL A 8 -6.04 17.69 -6.70
C VAL A 8 -5.31 16.38 -6.41
N LEU A 9 -5.19 15.99 -5.14
CA LEU A 9 -4.54 14.72 -4.76
C LEU A 9 -5.20 13.52 -5.43
N GLN A 10 -6.54 13.45 -5.41
CA GLN A 10 -7.26 12.34 -6.06
C GLN A 10 -6.98 12.29 -7.57
N LYS A 11 -6.98 13.44 -8.24
CA LYS A 11 -6.66 13.51 -9.67
C LYS A 11 -5.22 13.11 -9.95
N THR A 12 -4.28 13.52 -9.10
CA THR A 12 -2.88 13.12 -9.19
C THR A 12 -2.74 11.60 -9.07
N VAL A 13 -3.34 10.98 -8.06
CA VAL A 13 -3.32 9.52 -7.88
C VAL A 13 -3.90 8.80 -9.09
N ARG A 14 -5.08 9.23 -9.58
CA ARG A 14 -5.70 8.64 -10.78
C ARG A 14 -4.83 8.81 -12.03
N PHE A 15 -4.21 9.97 -12.20
CA PHE A 15 -3.28 10.20 -13.31
C PHE A 15 -2.08 9.26 -13.22
N CYS A 16 -1.44 9.15 -12.05
CA CYS A 16 -0.33 8.23 -11.82
C CYS A 16 -0.75 6.78 -12.09
N TYR A 17 -1.92 6.37 -11.63
CA TYR A 17 -2.50 5.04 -11.87
C TYR A 17 -2.62 4.74 -13.37
N HIS A 18 -3.25 5.63 -14.13
CA HIS A 18 -3.42 5.43 -15.58
C HIS A 18 -2.10 5.48 -16.34
N ALA A 19 -1.18 6.39 -15.98
CA ALA A 19 0.15 6.48 -16.58
C ALA A 19 0.96 5.21 -16.32
N PHE A 20 0.92 4.68 -15.09
CA PHE A 20 1.59 3.44 -14.74
C PHE A 20 1.00 2.24 -15.47
N ASN A 21 -0.32 2.13 -15.54
CA ASN A 21 -1.00 1.06 -16.29
C ASN A 21 -0.61 1.08 -17.77
N PHE A 22 -0.56 2.27 -18.37
CA PHE A 22 -0.13 2.44 -19.75
C PHE A 22 1.34 2.02 -19.94
N ALA A 23 2.24 2.47 -19.07
CA ALA A 23 3.67 2.15 -19.15
C ALA A 23 3.98 0.66 -18.94
N THR A 24 3.17 -0.03 -18.12
CA THR A 24 3.37 -1.45 -17.79
C THR A 24 2.54 -2.42 -18.63
N GLY A 25 1.74 -1.90 -19.59
CA GLY A 25 0.89 -2.70 -20.45
C GLY A 25 -0.21 -3.47 -19.72
N TYR A 26 -0.68 -2.93 -18.59
CA TYR A 26 -1.67 -3.59 -17.75
C TYR A 26 -3.04 -3.68 -18.45
N ASN A 27 -3.57 -4.90 -18.58
CA ASN A 27 -4.90 -5.18 -19.14
C ASN A 27 -5.81 -5.76 -18.06
N HIS A 28 -6.88 -5.04 -17.71
CA HIS A 28 -7.82 -5.44 -16.66
C HIS A 28 -8.60 -6.74 -16.94
N ALA A 29 -8.73 -7.15 -18.22
CA ALA A 29 -9.52 -8.32 -18.58
C ALA A 29 -8.74 -9.64 -18.39
N ASP A 30 -7.47 -9.64 -18.79
CA ASP A 30 -6.60 -10.84 -18.74
C ASP A 30 -5.12 -10.40 -18.71
N PRO A 31 -4.63 -9.88 -17.56
CA PRO A 31 -3.28 -9.34 -17.48
C PRO A 31 -2.24 -10.48 -17.54
N PRO A 32 -1.09 -10.25 -18.20
CA PRO A 32 0.02 -11.20 -18.09
C PRO A 32 0.59 -11.19 -16.66
N THR A 33 0.95 -12.37 -16.16
CA THR A 33 1.50 -12.57 -14.80
C THR A 33 2.73 -11.71 -14.53
N SER A 34 3.59 -11.51 -15.53
CA SER A 34 4.79 -10.66 -15.43
C SER A 34 4.46 -9.16 -15.24
N SER A 35 3.39 -8.67 -15.85
CA SER A 35 2.95 -7.27 -15.67
C SER A 35 2.43 -7.05 -14.26
N ILE A 36 1.67 -8.02 -13.70
CA ILE A 36 1.26 -7.97 -12.30
C ILE A 36 2.47 -8.05 -11.37
N GLY A 37 3.37 -9.01 -11.58
CA GLY A 37 4.54 -9.17 -10.71
C GLY A 37 5.41 -7.92 -10.64
N TYR A 38 5.70 -7.33 -11.79
CA TYR A 38 6.42 -6.06 -11.86
C TYR A 38 5.64 -4.93 -11.18
N ARG A 39 4.32 -4.86 -11.39
CA ARG A 39 3.45 -3.87 -10.74
C ARG A 39 3.52 -3.97 -9.22
N LEU A 40 3.33 -5.16 -8.67
CA LEU A 40 3.33 -5.38 -7.22
C LEU A 40 4.69 -4.98 -6.64
N ILE A 41 5.80 -5.49 -7.18
CA ILE A 41 7.14 -5.12 -6.68
C ILE A 41 7.33 -3.59 -6.63
N ILE A 42 6.98 -2.88 -7.71
CA ILE A 42 7.20 -1.43 -7.76
C ILE A 42 6.28 -0.70 -6.79
N LEU A 43 4.98 -1.03 -6.75
CA LEU A 43 4.02 -0.30 -5.93
C LEU A 43 4.24 -0.57 -4.43
N GLU A 44 4.40 -1.84 -4.02
CA GLU A 44 4.66 -2.20 -2.62
C GLU A 44 5.97 -1.58 -2.10
N SER A 45 6.98 -1.40 -2.97
CA SER A 45 8.24 -0.74 -2.59
C SER A 45 8.11 0.76 -2.24
N VAL A 46 7.02 1.39 -2.68
CA VAL A 46 6.67 2.78 -2.37
C VAL A 46 5.61 2.85 -1.28
N ALA A 47 4.69 1.88 -1.21
CA ALA A 47 3.60 1.82 -0.23
C ALA A 47 4.09 1.76 1.22
N GLY A 48 5.25 1.14 1.48
CA GLY A 48 5.85 1.15 2.84
C GLY A 48 6.45 2.49 3.30
N VAL A 49 6.52 3.52 2.45
CA VAL A 49 7.17 4.81 2.78
C VAL A 49 6.26 5.77 3.56
N PRO A 50 4.98 6.01 3.18
CA PRO A 50 4.09 6.91 3.90
C PRO A 50 3.93 6.61 5.39
N GLY A 51 3.62 5.37 5.78
CA GLY A 51 3.47 4.96 7.18
C GLY A 51 4.76 5.22 7.99
N MET A 52 5.92 4.90 7.41
CA MET A 52 7.23 5.16 8.02
C MET A 52 7.46 6.66 8.25
N LEU A 53 7.17 7.50 7.24
CA LEU A 53 7.31 8.95 7.37
C LEU A 53 6.33 9.52 8.41
N GLY A 54 5.07 9.12 8.37
CA GLY A 54 4.05 9.53 9.34
C GLY A 54 4.45 9.17 10.76
N GLY A 55 4.79 7.91 11.00
CA GLY A 55 5.29 7.41 12.29
C GLY A 55 6.53 8.16 12.76
N MET A 56 7.52 8.37 11.88
CA MET A 56 8.74 9.13 12.20
C MET A 56 8.44 10.58 12.59
N PHE A 57 7.61 11.31 11.84
CA PHE A 57 7.28 12.70 12.15
C PHE A 57 6.54 12.82 13.47
N ARG A 58 5.58 11.92 13.74
CA ARG A 58 4.87 11.85 15.02
C ARG A 58 5.80 11.51 16.16
N HIS A 59 6.69 10.55 15.97
CA HIS A 59 7.71 10.17 16.95
C HIS A 59 8.58 11.37 17.35
N PHE A 60 9.14 12.09 16.36
CA PHE A 60 9.94 13.28 16.64
C PHE A 60 9.14 14.42 17.28
N ARG A 61 7.86 14.57 16.92
CA ARG A 61 6.97 15.55 17.58
C ARG A 61 6.78 15.19 19.05
N SER A 62 6.42 13.94 19.35
CA SER A 62 6.22 13.43 20.71
C SER A 62 7.47 13.66 21.57
N LEU A 63 8.66 13.34 21.04
CA LEU A 63 9.93 13.59 21.72
C LEU A 63 10.19 15.08 21.98
N ARG A 64 10.04 15.96 20.98
CA ARG A 64 10.32 17.40 21.15
C ARG A 64 9.28 18.12 22.01
N GLN A 65 8.06 17.60 22.10
CA GLN A 65 6.98 18.17 22.91
C GLN A 65 6.85 17.52 24.28
N LEU A 66 7.52 16.40 24.52
CA LEU A 66 7.40 15.58 25.75
C LEU A 66 5.95 15.16 26.02
N GLN A 67 5.23 14.80 24.95
CA GLN A 67 3.80 14.46 24.97
C GLN A 67 3.57 13.02 24.51
N ARG A 68 2.48 12.40 24.98
CA ARG A 68 2.04 11.09 24.48
C ARG A 68 1.57 11.22 23.03
N ASP A 69 1.80 10.17 22.26
CA ASP A 69 1.31 10.07 20.88
C ASP A 69 -0.09 9.48 20.78
N HIS A 70 -0.50 8.72 21.80
CA HIS A 70 -1.79 8.05 21.89
C HIS A 70 -2.07 6.98 20.80
N GLY A 71 -1.02 6.33 20.31
CA GLY A 71 -1.13 5.05 19.59
C GLY A 71 -1.05 5.14 18.06
N PHE A 72 -0.90 6.34 17.51
CA PHE A 72 -0.79 6.54 16.06
C PHE A 72 0.57 6.10 15.50
N ILE A 73 1.68 6.29 16.24
CA ILE A 73 3.02 5.86 15.81
C ILE A 73 3.02 4.35 15.57
N PHE A 74 2.44 3.57 16.48
CA PHE A 74 2.41 2.12 16.35
C PHE A 74 1.66 1.70 15.09
N THR A 75 0.43 2.19 14.89
CA THR A 75 -0.37 1.89 13.70
C THR A 75 0.34 2.26 12.40
N LEU A 76 0.98 3.43 12.33
CA LEU A 76 1.66 3.87 11.10
C LEU A 76 2.95 3.08 10.81
N LEU A 77 3.67 2.65 11.84
CA LEU A 77 4.85 1.79 11.65
C LEU A 77 4.46 0.35 11.35
N GLU A 78 3.32 -0.12 11.87
CA GLU A 78 2.75 -1.42 11.52
C GLU A 78 2.26 -1.46 10.07
N GLU A 79 1.55 -0.42 9.60
CA GLU A 79 1.20 -0.24 8.18
C GLU A 79 2.46 -0.31 7.30
N ALA A 80 3.51 0.45 7.64
CA ALA A 80 4.75 0.42 6.88
C ALA A 80 5.45 -0.96 6.87
N GLU A 81 5.34 -1.72 7.95
CA GLU A 81 5.83 -3.09 8.01
C GLU A 81 4.96 -4.05 7.19
N ASN A 82 3.64 -3.88 7.23
CA ASN A 82 2.69 -4.69 6.48
C ASN A 82 2.94 -4.58 4.96
N GLU A 83 3.07 -3.35 4.45
CA GLU A 83 3.43 -3.08 3.05
C GLU A 83 4.83 -3.67 2.68
N ARG A 84 5.78 -3.63 3.61
CA ARG A 84 7.09 -4.29 3.42
C ARG A 84 6.93 -5.81 3.32
N MET A 85 6.02 -6.39 4.08
CA MET A 85 5.72 -7.82 4.00
C MET A 85 5.02 -8.19 2.69
N HIS A 86 4.15 -7.33 2.16
CA HIS A 86 3.61 -7.48 0.80
C HIS A 86 4.73 -7.61 -0.24
N LEU A 87 5.71 -6.71 -0.20
CA LEU A 87 6.86 -6.73 -1.11
C LEU A 87 7.67 -8.03 -1.00
N ILE A 88 8.00 -8.46 0.22
CA ILE A 88 8.80 -9.68 0.47
C ILE A 88 8.07 -10.90 -0.10
N VAL A 89 6.79 -11.05 0.20
CA VAL A 89 5.96 -12.16 -0.29
C VAL A 89 5.85 -12.14 -1.82
N CYS A 90 5.74 -10.96 -2.43
CA CYS A 90 5.74 -10.84 -3.89
C CYS A 90 7.09 -11.26 -4.50
N MET A 91 8.20 -10.99 -3.83
CA MET A 91 9.54 -11.34 -4.32
C MET A 91 9.80 -12.85 -4.38
N ASP A 92 9.03 -13.67 -3.66
CA ASP A 92 9.10 -15.14 -3.79
C ASP A 92 8.58 -15.65 -5.13
N PHE A 93 7.70 -14.86 -5.78
CA PHE A 93 7.13 -15.19 -7.08
C PHE A 93 7.75 -14.41 -8.25
N PHE A 94 8.38 -13.27 -7.96
CA PHE A 94 8.85 -12.34 -8.99
C PHE A 94 10.27 -11.85 -8.70
N GLU A 95 11.19 -12.09 -9.63
CA GLU A 95 12.56 -11.63 -9.49
C GLU A 95 12.70 -10.13 -9.77
N ALA A 96 13.32 -9.40 -8.83
CA ALA A 96 13.70 -8.00 -9.01
C ALA A 96 15.10 -7.88 -9.62
N GLY A 97 15.16 -7.83 -10.96
CA GLY A 97 16.39 -7.61 -11.72
C GLY A 97 16.99 -6.20 -11.52
N PRO A 98 18.20 -5.91 -12.08
CA PRO A 98 18.90 -4.64 -11.89
C PRO A 98 18.08 -3.41 -12.30
N VAL A 99 17.30 -3.52 -13.38
CA VAL A 99 16.43 -2.43 -13.85
C VAL A 99 15.30 -2.16 -12.85
N THR A 100 14.62 -3.20 -12.36
CA THR A 100 13.57 -3.06 -11.34
C THR A 100 14.13 -2.40 -10.09
N ARG A 101 15.30 -2.83 -9.60
CA ARG A 101 15.97 -2.22 -8.45
C ARG A 101 16.30 -0.75 -8.66
N LEU A 102 16.76 -0.37 -9.86
CA LEU A 102 17.00 1.04 -10.19
C LEU A 102 15.70 1.85 -10.16
N VAL A 103 14.60 1.31 -10.69
CA VAL A 103 13.28 1.97 -10.68
C VAL A 103 12.77 2.13 -9.25
N VAL A 104 12.89 1.11 -8.40
CA VAL A 104 12.54 1.19 -6.97
C VAL A 104 13.32 2.31 -6.29
N SER A 105 14.66 2.32 -6.43
CA SER A 105 15.49 3.36 -5.83
C SER A 105 15.14 4.76 -6.34
N ALA A 106 14.93 4.93 -7.64
CA ALA A 106 14.54 6.21 -8.22
C ALA A 106 13.15 6.65 -7.73
N GLY A 107 12.21 5.72 -7.64
CA GLY A 107 10.86 5.94 -7.11
C GLY A 107 10.91 6.41 -5.65
N GLN A 108 11.68 5.75 -4.80
CA GLN A 108 11.84 6.16 -3.40
C GLN A 108 12.51 7.53 -3.27
N VAL A 109 13.56 7.81 -4.04
CA VAL A 109 14.24 9.13 -4.04
C VAL A 109 13.29 10.25 -4.46
N ALA A 110 12.39 9.99 -5.42
CA ALA A 110 11.41 10.98 -5.89
C ALA A 110 10.22 11.12 -4.93
N MET A 111 9.66 10.00 -4.46
CA MET A 111 8.40 9.98 -3.70
C MET A 111 8.60 10.37 -2.24
N THR A 112 9.69 9.96 -1.60
CA THR A 112 9.96 10.28 -0.18
C THR A 112 9.88 11.79 0.12
N PRO A 113 10.58 12.69 -0.60
CA PRO A 113 10.49 14.12 -0.33
C PRO A 113 9.10 14.69 -0.65
N PHE A 114 8.42 14.19 -1.67
CA PHE A 114 7.05 14.58 -1.99
C PHE A 114 6.09 14.23 -0.84
N LEU A 115 6.09 12.98 -0.38
CA LEU A 115 5.26 12.50 0.73
C LEU A 115 5.57 13.24 2.03
N ALA A 116 6.85 13.44 2.34
CA ALA A 116 7.29 14.22 3.48
C ALA A 116 6.77 15.66 3.42
N SER A 117 6.78 16.28 2.23
CA SER A 117 6.25 17.64 2.05
C SER A 117 4.75 17.73 2.31
N LEU A 118 3.96 16.72 1.89
CA LEU A 118 2.53 16.67 2.20
C LEU A 118 2.31 16.67 3.71
N TYR A 119 3.04 15.82 4.43
CA TYR A 119 2.93 15.72 5.88
C TYR A 119 3.34 17.01 6.61
N LEU A 120 4.46 17.62 6.18
CA LEU A 120 4.97 18.87 6.76
C LEU A 120 4.03 20.06 6.53
N ILE A 121 3.33 20.11 5.38
CA ILE A 121 2.32 21.13 5.11
C ILE A 121 1.09 20.89 6.01
N ARG A 122 0.55 19.67 5.98
CA ARG A 122 -0.60 19.26 6.79
C ARG A 122 -0.68 17.72 6.83
N PRO A 123 -0.59 17.07 8.01
CA PRO A 123 -0.61 15.61 8.13
C PRO A 123 -1.75 14.92 7.38
N GLN A 124 -2.96 15.52 7.41
CA GLN A 124 -4.14 15.00 6.72
C GLN A 124 -3.97 14.90 5.19
N LEU A 125 -3.09 15.70 4.57
CA LEU A 125 -2.82 15.59 3.13
C LEU A 125 -2.07 14.31 2.79
N LEU A 126 -1.10 13.90 3.62
CA LEU A 126 -0.43 12.61 3.44
C LEU A 126 -1.46 11.48 3.57
N HIS A 127 -2.21 11.46 4.68
CA HIS A 127 -3.22 10.43 4.91
C HIS A 127 -4.29 10.40 3.81
N ARG A 128 -4.73 11.55 3.30
CA ARG A 128 -5.69 11.56 2.19
C ARG A 128 -5.08 11.00 0.91
N PHE A 129 -3.83 11.34 0.62
CA PHE A 129 -3.12 10.82 -0.53
C PHE A 129 -2.97 9.30 -0.46
N VAL A 130 -2.56 8.76 0.70
CA VAL A 130 -2.46 7.32 0.95
C VAL A 130 -3.82 6.65 0.80
N GLY A 131 -4.87 7.17 1.43
CA GLY A 131 -6.21 6.58 1.27
C GLY A 131 -6.67 6.49 -0.20
N TYR A 132 -6.34 7.48 -1.04
CA TYR A 132 -6.60 7.37 -2.48
C TYR A 132 -5.69 6.38 -3.21
N LEU A 133 -4.44 6.19 -2.77
CA LEU A 133 -3.59 5.12 -3.29
C LEU A 133 -4.23 3.76 -2.97
N GLU A 134 -4.68 3.56 -1.73
CA GLU A 134 -5.26 2.29 -1.32
C GLU A 134 -6.63 2.02 -1.94
N GLU A 135 -7.41 3.04 -2.30
CA GLU A 135 -8.57 2.86 -3.18
C GLU A 135 -8.16 2.15 -4.50
N THR A 136 -7.01 2.55 -5.08
CA THR A 136 -6.50 1.93 -6.30
C THR A 136 -5.86 0.55 -6.07
N ALA A 137 -5.25 0.33 -4.90
CA ALA A 137 -4.70 -0.96 -4.49
C ALA A 137 -5.85 -1.97 -4.29
N VAL A 138 -6.87 -1.64 -3.51
CA VAL A 138 -8.08 -2.44 -3.32
C VAL A 138 -8.72 -2.82 -4.66
N HIS A 139 -8.87 -1.87 -5.58
CA HIS A 139 -9.41 -2.17 -6.91
C HIS A 139 -8.51 -3.14 -7.70
N THR A 140 -7.19 -2.96 -7.63
CA THR A 140 -6.20 -3.82 -8.29
C THR A 140 -6.26 -5.24 -7.72
N TYR A 141 -6.15 -5.40 -6.41
CA TYR A 141 -6.18 -6.70 -5.75
C TYR A 141 -7.52 -7.42 -5.93
N THR A 142 -8.64 -6.69 -5.90
CA THR A 142 -9.96 -7.26 -6.22
C THR A 142 -9.97 -7.88 -7.62
N ASN A 143 -9.40 -7.19 -8.61
CA ASN A 143 -9.31 -7.71 -9.97
C ASN A 143 -8.34 -8.90 -10.09
N ILE A 144 -7.20 -8.87 -9.39
CA ILE A 144 -6.25 -9.98 -9.37
C ILE A 144 -6.89 -11.23 -8.74
N VAL A 145 -7.50 -11.11 -7.56
CA VAL A 145 -8.20 -12.22 -6.89
C VAL A 145 -9.28 -12.78 -7.81
N HIS A 146 -10.13 -11.92 -8.36
CA HIS A 146 -11.21 -12.34 -9.24
C HIS A 146 -10.69 -13.08 -10.49
N THR A 147 -9.66 -12.57 -11.14
CA THR A 147 -9.09 -13.20 -12.35
C THR A 147 -8.38 -14.51 -11.99
N THR A 148 -7.67 -14.60 -10.87
CA THR A 148 -7.08 -15.87 -10.39
C THR A 148 -8.14 -16.92 -10.07
N GLU A 149 -9.32 -16.55 -9.58
CA GLU A 149 -10.40 -17.50 -9.29
C GLU A 149 -11.23 -17.87 -10.53
N THR A 150 -11.15 -17.09 -11.61
CA THR A 150 -11.97 -17.29 -12.82
C THR A 150 -11.29 -18.26 -13.80
N PRO A 151 -11.86 -19.45 -14.08
CA PRO A 151 -11.29 -20.39 -15.03
C PRO A 151 -11.13 -19.79 -16.43
N GLY A 152 -10.01 -20.11 -17.09
CA GLY A 152 -9.72 -19.67 -18.45
C GLY A 152 -8.93 -18.35 -18.57
N THR A 153 -8.70 -17.64 -17.47
CA THR A 153 -7.77 -16.50 -17.45
C THR A 153 -6.30 -16.97 -17.34
N ARG A 154 -5.36 -16.12 -17.73
CA ARG A 154 -3.92 -16.36 -17.56
C ARG A 154 -3.54 -16.48 -16.09
N LEU A 155 -4.12 -15.63 -15.23
CA LEU A 155 -3.82 -15.67 -13.78
C LEU A 155 -4.36 -16.94 -13.15
N HIS A 156 -5.53 -17.44 -13.54
CA HIS A 156 -6.04 -18.70 -13.04
C HIS A 156 -5.11 -19.86 -13.41
N ALA A 157 -4.71 -19.95 -14.69
CA ALA A 157 -3.79 -20.97 -15.16
C ALA A 157 -2.43 -20.95 -14.44
N ALA A 158 -1.95 -19.76 -14.08
CA ALA A 158 -0.64 -19.59 -13.44
C ALA A 158 -0.67 -19.76 -11.92
N TRP A 159 -1.73 -19.32 -11.24
CA TRP A 159 -1.70 -19.05 -9.80
C TRP A 159 -2.75 -19.79 -8.97
N HIS A 160 -3.83 -20.28 -9.58
CA HIS A 160 -4.94 -20.87 -8.83
C HIS A 160 -4.53 -22.12 -8.02
N ALA A 161 -3.56 -22.90 -8.50
CA ALA A 161 -3.06 -24.09 -7.82
C ALA A 161 -1.72 -23.87 -7.10
N THR A 162 -1.19 -22.65 -7.11
CA THR A 162 0.11 -22.32 -6.52
C THR A 162 -0.02 -22.21 -5.02
N LEU A 163 0.90 -22.83 -4.28
CA LEU A 163 0.95 -22.74 -2.82
C LEU A 163 1.40 -21.35 -2.38
N ALA A 164 0.92 -20.92 -1.22
CA ALA A 164 1.42 -19.74 -0.54
C ALA A 164 2.91 -19.91 -0.16
N PRO A 165 3.72 -18.84 -0.19
CA PRO A 165 5.09 -18.90 0.29
C PRO A 165 5.10 -19.01 1.82
N ALA A 166 6.20 -19.52 2.38
CA ALA A 166 6.29 -19.81 3.82
C ALA A 166 6.18 -18.53 4.66
N GLU A 167 6.76 -17.45 4.15
CA GLU A 167 6.74 -16.10 4.70
C GLU A 167 5.31 -15.60 4.87
N ALA A 168 4.45 -15.82 3.86
CA ALA A 168 3.05 -15.46 3.91
C ALA A 168 2.25 -16.32 4.90
N ILE A 169 2.52 -17.63 4.92
CA ILE A 169 1.89 -18.56 5.86
C ILE A 169 2.21 -18.13 7.30
N GLU A 170 3.47 -17.83 7.58
CA GLU A 170 3.90 -17.40 8.91
C GLU A 170 3.34 -16.02 9.28
N TYR A 171 3.37 -15.05 8.37
CA TYR A 171 2.94 -13.68 8.63
C TYR A 171 1.43 -13.59 8.86
N TRP A 172 0.62 -14.06 7.90
CA TRP A 172 -0.85 -13.99 7.99
C TRP A 172 -1.50 -15.14 8.75
N LYS A 173 -0.69 -16.05 9.31
CA LYS A 173 -1.12 -17.26 10.04
C LYS A 173 -2.06 -18.13 9.22
N LEU A 174 -1.72 -18.33 7.94
CA LEU A 174 -2.53 -19.15 7.04
C LEU A 174 -2.35 -20.64 7.35
N PRO A 175 -3.30 -21.50 6.94
CA PRO A 175 -3.10 -22.95 6.91
C PRO A 175 -1.85 -23.32 6.09
N SER A 176 -1.18 -24.42 6.46
CA SER A 176 0.05 -24.87 5.77
C SER A 176 -0.18 -25.28 4.31
N ASP A 177 -1.43 -25.55 3.93
CA ASP A 177 -1.85 -25.89 2.56
C ASP A 177 -2.53 -24.71 1.83
N ALA A 178 -2.42 -23.50 2.39
CA ALA A 178 -2.97 -22.29 1.78
C ALA A 178 -2.36 -22.02 0.41
N ARG A 179 -3.17 -21.41 -0.47
CA ARG A 179 -2.79 -21.09 -1.84
C ARG A 179 -2.40 -19.63 -1.97
N TRP A 180 -1.73 -19.31 -3.08
CA TRP A 180 -1.36 -17.93 -3.41
C TRP A 180 -2.58 -17.00 -3.47
N VAL A 181 -3.72 -17.49 -3.97
CA VAL A 181 -4.98 -16.72 -3.97
C VAL A 181 -5.47 -16.38 -2.55
N ASP A 182 -5.18 -17.21 -1.54
CA ASP A 182 -5.53 -16.92 -0.16
C ASP A 182 -4.65 -15.81 0.42
N CYS A 183 -3.37 -15.77 0.03
CA CYS A 183 -2.47 -14.66 0.37
C CYS A 183 -2.95 -13.35 -0.26
N LEU A 184 -3.28 -13.37 -1.56
CA LEU A 184 -3.81 -12.19 -2.27
C LEU A 184 -5.08 -11.63 -1.61
N LYS A 185 -5.93 -12.49 -1.04
CA LYS A 185 -7.10 -12.07 -0.26
C LYS A 185 -6.73 -11.41 1.07
N ARG A 186 -5.63 -11.83 1.72
CA ARG A 186 -5.12 -11.17 2.92
C ARG A 186 -4.53 -9.81 2.61
N MET A 187 -3.69 -9.73 1.58
CA MET A 187 -3.16 -8.45 1.09
C MET A 187 -4.32 -7.49 0.74
N LEU A 188 -5.35 -7.95 0.01
CA LEU A 188 -6.55 -7.15 -0.27
C LEU A 188 -7.26 -6.64 1.01
N ALA A 189 -7.29 -7.44 2.06
CA ALA A 189 -7.88 -7.03 3.33
C ALA A 189 -7.02 -5.97 4.03
N ASP A 190 -5.71 -6.13 4.00
CA ASP A 190 -4.74 -5.18 4.54
C ASP A 190 -4.85 -3.82 3.82
N GLU A 191 -4.87 -3.82 2.48
CA GLU A 191 -5.10 -2.60 1.68
C GLU A 191 -6.44 -1.91 2.01
N SER A 192 -7.48 -2.72 2.24
CA SER A 192 -8.80 -2.19 2.62
C SER A 192 -8.75 -1.54 4.01
N HIS A 193 -7.98 -2.12 4.92
CA HIS A 193 -7.74 -1.55 6.24
C HIS A 193 -6.95 -0.24 6.15
N HIS A 194 -5.82 -0.22 5.43
CA HIS A 194 -4.99 0.96 5.23
C HIS A 194 -5.79 2.10 4.59
N ARG A 195 -6.63 1.80 3.58
CA ARG A 195 -7.55 2.77 2.96
C ARG A 195 -8.43 3.44 4.00
N ASP A 196 -9.12 2.65 4.81
CA ASP A 196 -10.13 3.13 5.74
C ASP A 196 -9.49 3.91 6.90
N VAL A 197 -8.38 3.40 7.44
CA VAL A 197 -7.59 4.06 8.49
C VAL A 197 -7.06 5.40 8.00
N ASN A 198 -6.42 5.46 6.84
CA ASN A 198 -5.86 6.71 6.31
C ASN A 198 -6.96 7.71 5.92
N HIS A 199 -8.10 7.27 5.37
CA HIS A 199 -9.22 8.18 5.14
C HIS A 199 -9.85 8.71 6.43
N ALA A 200 -9.89 7.92 7.49
CA ALA A 200 -10.33 8.39 8.80
C ALA A 200 -9.35 9.41 9.37
N MET A 201 -8.04 9.12 9.41
CA MET A 201 -7.00 10.06 9.86
C MET A 201 -6.99 11.36 9.07
N ALA A 202 -7.22 11.29 7.75
CA ALA A 202 -7.36 12.47 6.90
C ALA A 202 -8.58 13.34 7.23
N SER A 203 -9.62 12.75 7.81
CA SER A 203 -10.88 13.42 8.16
C SER A 203 -10.91 13.92 9.61
N MET A 204 -9.90 13.60 10.40
CA MET A 204 -9.75 14.09 11.78
C MET A 204 -9.35 15.58 11.82
N THR A 205 -9.85 16.27 12.84
CA THR A 205 -9.32 17.60 13.20
C THR A 205 -7.88 17.48 13.70
N ASP A 206 -7.18 18.61 13.78
CA ASP A 206 -5.80 18.61 14.32
C ASP A 206 -5.77 18.16 15.78
N GLU A 207 -6.81 18.47 16.56
CA GLU A 207 -6.96 18.04 17.95
C GLU A 207 -7.14 16.52 18.04
N GLN A 208 -8.03 15.95 17.24
CA GLN A 208 -8.26 14.50 17.17
C GLN A 208 -6.98 13.76 16.74
N LEU A 209 -6.31 14.25 15.69
CA LEU A 209 -5.16 13.57 15.12
C LEU A 209 -3.92 13.67 16.01
N LEU A 210 -3.71 14.77 16.74
CA LEU A 210 -2.46 15.04 17.46
C LEU A 210 -2.58 15.02 18.99
N GLY A 211 -3.79 15.05 19.55
CA GLY A 211 -4.02 15.17 20.99
C GLY A 211 -4.97 14.11 21.59
N GLU A 212 -5.71 13.38 20.77
CA GLU A 212 -6.64 12.34 21.23
C GLU A 212 -6.13 10.93 20.94
N SER A 213 -6.83 9.92 21.47
CA SER A 213 -6.47 8.52 21.27
C SER A 213 -6.80 8.04 19.87
N ASN A 214 -5.88 7.27 19.30
CA ASN A 214 -6.10 6.58 18.04
C ASN A 214 -7.32 5.64 18.20
N PRO A 215 -8.40 5.82 17.42
CA PRO A 215 -9.62 5.02 17.57
C PRO A 215 -9.47 3.56 17.07
N PHE A 216 -8.32 3.21 16.48
CA PHE A 216 -8.05 1.89 15.91
C PHE A 216 -7.24 0.96 16.82
N ILE A 217 -6.89 1.39 18.03
CA ILE A 217 -6.14 0.60 19.02
C ILE A 217 -6.96 0.23 20.25
#